data_AF-A0A4R4C2G0-F1
#
_entry.id   AF-A0A4R4C2G0-F1
#
_cell.length_a   1.000
_cell.length_b   1.000
_cell.length_c   1.000
_cell.angle_alpha   90.00
_cell.angle_beta   90.00
_cell.angle_gamma   90.00
#
_symmetry.space_group_name_H-M   'P 1'
#
loop_
_entity.id
_entity.type
_entity.pdbx_description
1 polymer ?
#
loop_
_entity_poly.entity_id
_entity_poly.type
_entity_poly.pdbx_seq_one_letter_code
_entity_poly.pdbx_strand_id
1 'polypeptide(L)'
;MPTLKLTRLGAALGGMLLTAAAHATPVWITLGDAAFRQLQRIDAGATAQYSTTLDAGKTADGAARRETVHVVEIDDSRLGELAHAVHHTRGHGPGYVVHDSFDEARQALQPLSPTLAKQAAASAYKVSNAPQIGTWIQQLQASNIVGTITSLSGFTNRYYTTSHGVAASDWLALQWKQLAGSRADITVEQFAHTGFPQKSVILTIRGSDPAAGTIVLGGHLDSTVGRTTENTRSPGADDDASGIASLTEALRVLLANNYKPKRTIKFVGYAAEEAGLLGSKAIAKQFRAQNANVVGVLQLDMTNYKGDPKDIYLITDYTNASQNTYLTNLAKTYLPELAIGTSQCGYACSDHASWNAQGYPASFPFEADQNDSPYIHTVNDTLENSDRQANHALKFGKLALAYAVDLGGNGSAAAKP
;
A
#
# COMPACT_ATOMS: atom_id res chain seq x y z
N MET A 1 81.06 -19.66 22.19
CA MET A 1 80.47 -20.71 21.32
C MET A 1 80.14 -21.92 22.19
N PRO A 2 79.06 -22.69 21.98
CA PRO A 2 77.98 -22.55 21.00
C PRO A 2 76.55 -22.69 21.62
N THR A 3 75.56 -21.95 21.12
CA THR A 3 74.42 -22.36 20.26
C THR A 3 73.08 -22.59 20.96
N LEU A 4 72.16 -21.62 20.75
CA LEU A 4 70.71 -21.74 20.83
C LEU A 4 70.20 -22.83 19.87
N LYS A 5 69.27 -23.68 20.34
CA LYS A 5 68.34 -24.42 19.49
C LYS A 5 66.92 -23.92 19.76
N LEU A 6 66.31 -23.26 18.79
CA LEU A 6 64.87 -22.99 18.75
C LEU A 6 64.14 -24.27 18.31
N THR A 7 63.28 -24.80 19.16
CA THR A 7 62.22 -25.75 18.77
C THR A 7 60.95 -24.97 18.44
N ARG A 8 60.54 -25.01 17.17
CA ARG A 8 59.24 -24.52 16.69
C ARG A 8 58.16 -25.48 17.17
N LEU A 9 57.25 -25.03 18.02
CA LEU A 9 55.94 -25.66 18.23
C LEU A 9 54.93 -24.93 17.33
N GLY A 10 54.41 -25.62 16.32
CA GLY A 10 53.31 -25.13 15.51
C GLY A 10 52.00 -25.23 16.30
N ALA A 11 51.41 -24.09 16.65
CA ALA A 11 50.04 -24.03 17.14
C ALA A 11 49.10 -23.96 15.93
N ALA A 12 48.40 -25.07 15.65
CA ALA A 12 47.29 -25.07 14.71
C ALA A 12 46.10 -24.33 15.34
N LEU A 13 45.81 -23.11 14.86
CA LEU A 13 44.54 -22.45 15.13
C LEU A 13 43.43 -23.17 14.36
N GLY A 14 42.72 -24.06 15.03
CA GLY A 14 41.41 -24.54 14.59
C GLY A 14 40.36 -23.46 14.82
N GLY A 15 40.22 -22.54 13.87
CA GLY A 15 39.10 -21.60 13.84
C GLY A 15 37.81 -22.34 13.47
N MET A 16 37.01 -22.69 14.46
CA MET A 16 35.66 -23.20 14.26
C MET A 16 34.77 -22.01 13.87
N LEU A 17 34.60 -21.78 12.57
CA LEU A 17 33.56 -20.92 12.03
C LEU A 17 32.21 -21.58 12.33
N LEU A 18 31.63 -21.25 13.49
CA LEU A 18 30.21 -21.43 13.73
C LEU A 18 29.48 -20.43 12.84
N THR A 19 29.13 -20.85 11.63
CA THR A 19 28.05 -20.23 10.87
C THR A 19 26.77 -20.43 11.68
N ALA A 20 26.36 -19.41 12.42
CA ALA A 20 25.00 -19.36 12.94
C ALA A 20 24.08 -19.35 11.72
N ALA A 21 23.43 -20.48 11.43
CA ALA A 21 22.28 -20.48 10.54
C ALA A 21 21.29 -19.49 11.15
N ALA A 22 20.87 -18.47 10.38
CA ALA A 22 19.77 -17.60 10.79
C ALA A 22 18.58 -18.52 11.08
N HIS A 23 18.18 -18.60 12.34
CA HIS A 23 17.03 -19.41 12.72
C HIS A 23 15.79 -18.73 12.16
N ALA A 24 15.16 -19.40 11.20
CA ALA A 24 13.78 -19.20 10.80
C ALA A 24 12.89 -18.95 12.02
N THR A 25 12.13 -17.86 11.98
CA THR A 25 11.20 -17.53 13.08
C THR A 25 9.78 -17.83 12.62
N PRO A 26 9.01 -18.64 13.37
CA PRO A 26 7.62 -18.87 13.03
C PRO A 26 6.81 -17.57 13.14
N VAL A 27 5.97 -17.33 12.14
CA VAL A 27 5.07 -16.19 12.03
C VAL A 27 3.66 -16.66 11.70
N TRP A 28 2.67 -15.94 12.19
CA TRP A 28 1.27 -16.20 11.90
C TRP A 28 0.81 -15.36 10.73
N ILE A 29 0.21 -15.97 9.72
CA ILE A 29 -0.37 -15.26 8.59
C ILE A 29 -1.84 -15.57 8.42
N THR A 30 -2.57 -14.59 7.87
CA THR A 30 -3.88 -14.82 7.25
C THR A 30 -3.75 -14.68 5.75
N LEU A 31 -4.38 -15.58 4.99
CA LEU A 31 -4.32 -15.59 3.53
C LEU A 31 -5.57 -16.23 2.92
N GLY A 32 -5.97 -15.77 1.74
CA GLY A 32 -7.11 -16.33 0.99
C GLY A 32 -6.84 -17.76 0.49
N ASP A 33 -7.90 -18.50 0.15
CA ASP A 33 -7.80 -19.90 -0.32
C ASP A 33 -6.86 -20.07 -1.53
N ALA A 34 -6.86 -19.12 -2.47
CA ALA A 34 -5.95 -19.14 -3.61
C ALA A 34 -4.48 -19.04 -3.19
N ALA A 35 -4.16 -18.09 -2.29
CA ALA A 35 -2.83 -17.93 -1.74
C ALA A 35 -2.41 -19.14 -0.88
N PHE A 36 -3.35 -19.71 -0.12
CA PHE A 36 -3.09 -20.93 0.66
C PHE A 36 -2.71 -22.13 -0.22
N ARG A 37 -3.35 -22.30 -1.38
CA ARG A 37 -2.95 -23.33 -2.35
C ARG A 37 -1.55 -23.10 -2.93
N GLN A 38 -1.11 -21.84 -3.07
CA GLN A 38 0.27 -21.54 -3.45
C GLN A 38 1.25 -21.88 -2.34
N LEU A 39 0.92 -21.50 -1.10
CA LEU A 39 1.70 -21.84 0.07
C LEU A 39 1.90 -23.37 0.16
N GLN A 40 0.86 -24.17 -0.05
CA GLN A 40 0.97 -25.63 -0.04
C GLN A 40 1.87 -26.22 -1.14
N ARG A 41 2.16 -25.46 -2.21
CA ARG A 41 3.14 -25.87 -3.23
C ARG A 41 4.57 -25.52 -2.82
N ILE A 42 4.75 -24.42 -2.10
CA ILE A 42 6.03 -23.97 -1.56
C ILE A 42 6.43 -24.81 -0.34
N ASP A 43 5.46 -25.09 0.52
CA ASP A 43 5.58 -25.88 1.74
C ASP A 43 4.41 -26.87 1.83
N ALA A 44 4.67 -28.12 1.42
CA ALA A 44 3.68 -29.19 1.48
C ALA A 44 3.21 -29.53 2.91
N GLY A 45 3.93 -29.07 3.94
CA GLY A 45 3.56 -29.21 5.35
C GLY A 45 2.64 -28.11 5.87
N ALA A 46 2.38 -27.05 5.08
CA ALA A 46 1.53 -25.94 5.50
C ALA A 46 0.09 -26.38 5.76
N THR A 47 -0.37 -26.18 7.00
CA THR A 47 -1.70 -26.59 7.46
C THR A 47 -2.47 -25.40 8.04
N ALA A 48 -3.72 -25.24 7.61
CA ALA A 48 -4.61 -24.24 8.19
C ALA A 48 -4.97 -24.62 9.62
N GLN A 49 -4.61 -23.76 10.56
CA GLN A 49 -4.94 -23.90 11.99
C GLN A 49 -6.34 -23.37 12.31
N TYR A 50 -6.83 -22.44 11.49
CA TYR A 50 -8.20 -21.94 11.52
C TYR A 50 -8.62 -21.55 10.11
N SER A 51 -9.91 -21.60 9.81
CA SER A 51 -10.45 -21.13 8.53
C SER A 51 -11.84 -20.56 8.75
N THR A 52 -12.15 -19.50 8.02
CA THR A 52 -13.49 -18.90 8.02
C THR A 52 -13.80 -18.30 6.67
N THR A 53 -15.06 -17.91 6.47
CA THR A 53 -15.50 -17.27 5.24
C THR A 53 -15.82 -15.81 5.53
N LEU A 54 -15.13 -14.90 4.84
CA LEU A 54 -15.34 -13.47 4.94
C LEU A 54 -16.30 -12.97 3.84
N ASP A 55 -16.97 -11.85 4.13
CA ASP A 55 -17.60 -11.04 3.09
C ASP A 55 -16.50 -10.28 2.33
N ALA A 56 -16.38 -10.58 1.04
CA ALA A 56 -15.38 -10.00 0.15
C ALA A 56 -16.02 -8.94 -0.77
N GLY A 57 -17.09 -8.27 -0.31
CA GLY A 57 -17.75 -7.21 -1.05
C GLY A 57 -18.76 -7.72 -2.07
N LYS A 58 -18.91 -6.97 -3.17
CA LYS A 58 -19.89 -7.28 -4.22
C LYS A 58 -19.26 -7.22 -5.59
N THR A 59 -19.66 -8.14 -6.46
CA THR A 59 -19.33 -8.10 -7.88
C THR A 59 -19.99 -6.89 -8.57
N ALA A 60 -19.56 -6.59 -9.80
CA ALA A 60 -20.08 -5.46 -10.58
C ALA A 60 -21.59 -5.55 -10.86
N ASP A 61 -22.16 -6.75 -10.93
CA ASP A 61 -23.61 -7.00 -11.06
C ASP A 61 -24.35 -6.98 -9.70
N GLY A 62 -23.64 -6.73 -8.60
CA GLY A 62 -24.20 -6.55 -7.26
C GLY A 62 -24.34 -7.83 -6.44
N ALA A 63 -23.89 -8.98 -6.93
CA ALA A 63 -23.92 -10.24 -6.18
C ALA A 63 -22.92 -10.19 -5.01
N ALA A 64 -23.33 -10.68 -3.84
CA ALA A 64 -22.46 -10.77 -2.68
C ALA A 64 -21.36 -11.80 -2.92
N ARG A 65 -20.11 -11.43 -2.61
CA ARG A 65 -18.96 -12.30 -2.75
C ARG A 65 -18.47 -12.73 -1.39
N ARG A 66 -18.03 -13.97 -1.31
CA ARG A 66 -17.43 -14.55 -0.12
C ARG A 66 -16.13 -15.23 -0.47
N GLU A 67 -15.18 -15.17 0.43
CA GLU A 67 -13.86 -15.78 0.27
C GLU A 67 -13.50 -16.55 1.54
N THR A 68 -12.92 -17.74 1.36
CA THR A 68 -12.37 -18.51 2.48
C THR A 68 -10.97 -17.99 2.79
N VAL A 69 -10.73 -17.68 4.06
CA VAL A 69 -9.45 -17.19 4.56
C VAL A 69 -8.96 -18.11 5.66
N HIS A 70 -7.67 -18.42 5.64
CA HIS A 70 -7.01 -19.36 6.52
C HIS A 70 -6.07 -18.62 7.48
N VAL A 71 -5.90 -19.16 8.69
CA VAL A 71 -4.78 -18.82 9.58
C VAL A 71 -3.76 -19.94 9.49
N VAL A 72 -2.52 -19.60 9.19
CA VAL A 72 -1.43 -20.57 9.03
C VAL A 72 -0.20 -20.04 9.78
N GLU A 73 0.52 -20.93 10.45
CA GLU A 73 1.86 -20.66 10.97
C GLU A 73 2.88 -21.09 9.92
N ILE A 74 3.78 -20.19 9.54
CA ILE A 74 4.85 -20.48 8.58
C ILE A 74 6.18 -19.92 9.08
N ASP A 75 7.24 -20.39 8.48
CA ASP A 75 8.58 -19.82 8.61
C ASP A 75 8.65 -18.47 7.87
N ASP A 76 9.13 -17.42 8.54
CA ASP A 76 9.26 -16.06 7.98
C ASP A 76 10.09 -16.00 6.69
N SER A 77 11.05 -16.91 6.52
CA SER A 77 11.85 -17.03 5.30
C SER A 77 11.04 -17.42 4.06
N ARG A 78 9.79 -17.88 4.23
CA ARG A 78 8.87 -18.24 3.15
C ARG A 78 7.99 -17.10 2.69
N LEU A 79 7.87 -16.02 3.45
CA LEU A 79 6.98 -14.89 3.14
C LEU A 79 7.26 -14.27 1.77
N GLY A 80 8.54 -14.02 1.46
CA GLY A 80 8.92 -13.44 0.16
C GLY A 80 8.69 -14.39 -1.03
N GLU A 81 8.82 -15.71 -0.81
CA GLU A 81 8.53 -16.72 -1.84
C GLU A 81 7.02 -16.87 -2.06
N LEU A 82 6.23 -16.81 -0.98
CA LEU A 82 4.78 -16.82 -1.04
C LEU A 82 4.23 -15.59 -1.76
N ALA A 83 4.66 -14.38 -1.37
CA ALA A 83 4.25 -13.15 -2.04
C ALA A 83 4.49 -13.28 -3.55
N HIS A 84 5.73 -13.58 -3.96
CA HIS A 84 6.09 -13.78 -5.36
C HIS A 84 5.20 -14.80 -6.08
N ALA A 85 4.88 -15.94 -5.45
CA ALA A 85 4.02 -16.96 -6.05
C ALA A 85 2.54 -16.53 -6.17
N VAL A 86 2.04 -15.76 -5.19
CA VAL A 86 0.69 -15.21 -5.22
C VAL A 86 0.54 -14.25 -6.41
N HIS A 87 1.51 -13.37 -6.63
CA HIS A 87 1.53 -12.46 -7.79
C HIS A 87 1.40 -13.18 -9.13
N HIS A 88 2.20 -14.23 -9.34
CA HIS A 88 2.22 -14.96 -10.62
C HIS A 88 0.93 -15.74 -10.91
N THR A 89 -0.02 -15.79 -9.97
CA THR A 89 -1.29 -16.53 -10.12
C THR A 89 -2.55 -15.68 -9.97
N ARG A 90 -2.43 -14.35 -10.11
CA ARG A 90 -3.48 -13.30 -10.06
C ARG A 90 -3.73 -12.62 -8.71
N GLY A 91 -2.75 -12.61 -7.79
CA GLY A 91 -2.82 -11.73 -6.62
C GLY A 91 -2.17 -10.37 -6.92
N HIS A 92 -2.85 -9.27 -6.64
CA HIS A 92 -2.16 -8.00 -6.42
C HIS A 92 -1.59 -8.03 -4.99
N GLY A 93 -0.44 -7.40 -4.73
CA GLY A 93 0.24 -7.41 -3.41
C GLY A 93 0.59 -8.80 -2.83
N PRO A 94 1.02 -8.87 -1.56
CA PRO A 94 1.54 -10.08 -0.94
C PRO A 94 0.47 -11.18 -0.79
N GLY A 95 -0.81 -10.80 -0.76
CA GLY A 95 -1.96 -11.72 -0.61
C GLY A 95 -2.08 -12.38 0.77
N TYR A 96 -1.35 -11.85 1.75
CA TYR A 96 -1.42 -12.27 3.15
C TYR A 96 -1.24 -11.08 4.09
N VAL A 97 -1.68 -11.24 5.34
CA VAL A 97 -1.39 -10.32 6.44
C VAL A 97 -0.58 -11.06 7.50
N VAL A 98 0.50 -10.46 7.98
CA VAL A 98 1.30 -11.01 9.09
C VAL A 98 0.72 -10.59 10.44
N HIS A 99 0.77 -11.47 11.42
CA HIS A 99 0.27 -11.30 12.79
C HIS A 99 1.30 -11.78 13.80
N ASP A 100 1.29 -11.17 14.98
CA ASP A 100 2.22 -11.46 16.08
C ASP A 100 1.84 -12.75 16.82
N SER A 101 0.59 -13.22 16.68
CA SER A 101 0.09 -14.43 17.33
C SER A 101 -1.11 -15.05 16.60
N PHE A 102 -1.36 -16.33 16.86
CA PHE A 102 -2.58 -17.03 16.41
C PHE A 102 -3.87 -16.30 16.83
N ASP A 103 -3.93 -15.80 18.07
CA ASP A 103 -5.13 -15.11 18.56
C ASP A 103 -5.36 -13.78 17.84
N GLU A 104 -4.31 -13.01 17.56
CA GLU A 104 -4.43 -11.81 16.73
C GLU A 104 -4.92 -12.16 15.33
N ALA A 105 -4.34 -13.19 14.69
CA ALA A 105 -4.72 -13.64 13.36
C ALA A 105 -6.20 -14.08 13.32
N ARG A 106 -6.63 -14.91 14.29
CA ARG A 106 -8.01 -15.36 14.42
C ARG A 106 -8.97 -14.21 14.70
N GLN A 107 -8.56 -13.23 15.51
CA GLN A 107 -9.34 -12.03 15.81
C GLN A 107 -9.49 -11.14 14.57
N ALA A 108 -8.45 -11.00 13.75
CA ALA A 108 -8.48 -10.22 12.51
C ALA A 108 -9.48 -10.76 11.49
N LEU A 109 -9.81 -12.05 11.55
CA LEU A 109 -10.84 -12.68 10.71
C LEU A 109 -12.25 -12.65 11.30
N GLN A 110 -12.43 -12.07 12.49
CA GLN A 110 -13.78 -11.91 13.04
C GLN A 110 -14.53 -10.80 12.29
N PRO A 111 -15.85 -10.95 12.06
CA PRO A 111 -16.62 -9.90 11.44
C PRO A 111 -16.57 -8.62 12.27
N LEU A 112 -16.63 -7.47 11.59
CA LEU A 112 -16.80 -6.19 12.24
C LEU A 112 -18.01 -6.22 13.18
N SER A 113 -17.91 -5.51 14.30
CA SER A 113 -19.06 -5.37 15.19
C SER A 113 -20.26 -4.79 14.42
N PRO A 114 -21.51 -5.16 14.75
CA PRO A 114 -22.69 -4.67 14.03
C PRO A 114 -22.75 -3.14 13.91
N THR A 115 -22.25 -2.44 14.93
CA THR A 115 -22.14 -0.98 14.95
C THR A 115 -21.16 -0.46 13.90
N LEU A 116 -19.97 -1.06 13.79
CA LEU A 116 -18.96 -0.67 12.79
C LEU A 116 -19.41 -1.02 11.38
N ALA A 117 -19.99 -2.21 11.18
CA ALA A 117 -20.55 -2.61 9.89
C ALA A 117 -21.65 -1.64 9.43
N LYS A 118 -22.56 -1.23 10.33
CA LYS A 118 -23.60 -0.24 10.04
C LYS A 118 -23.00 1.13 9.70
N GLN A 119 -21.95 1.56 10.40
CA GLN A 119 -21.27 2.83 10.11
C GLN A 119 -20.61 2.83 8.73
N ALA A 120 -19.89 1.76 8.38
CA ALA A 120 -19.26 1.62 7.07
C ALA A 120 -20.29 1.59 5.93
N ALA A 121 -21.45 0.96 6.15
CA ALA A 121 -22.54 0.89 5.19
C ALA A 121 -23.34 2.21 5.06
N ALA A 122 -23.37 3.04 6.11
CA ALA A 122 -24.12 4.31 6.13
C ALA A 122 -23.42 5.45 5.39
N SER A 123 -22.18 5.26 4.93
CA SER A 123 -21.44 6.28 4.17
C SER A 123 -22.15 6.62 2.86
N ALA A 124 -22.87 7.75 2.86
CA ALA A 124 -23.47 8.33 1.67
C ALA A 124 -22.51 9.36 1.07
N TYR A 125 -22.04 9.08 -0.15
CA TYR A 125 -21.13 9.94 -0.89
C TYR A 125 -21.87 10.75 -1.96
N LYS A 126 -21.54 12.03 -2.08
CA LYS A 126 -22.05 12.88 -3.17
C LYS A 126 -20.94 13.79 -3.68
N VAL A 127 -20.75 13.79 -5.00
CA VAL A 127 -19.87 14.74 -5.68
C VAL A 127 -20.41 16.15 -5.49
N SER A 128 -19.58 17.07 -5.02
CA SER A 128 -19.98 18.44 -4.70
C SER A 128 -19.93 19.40 -5.89
N ASN A 129 -19.37 18.96 -7.02
CA ASN A 129 -19.15 19.76 -8.22
C ASN A 129 -18.27 21.01 -7.96
N ALA A 130 -17.26 20.88 -7.08
CA ALA A 130 -16.18 21.83 -6.89
C ALA A 130 -15.54 22.26 -8.25
N PRO A 131 -15.73 23.51 -8.72
CA PRO A 131 -15.32 23.93 -10.06
C PRO A 131 -13.79 24.00 -10.22
N GLN A 132 -13.06 24.27 -9.14
CA GLN A 132 -11.59 24.34 -9.18
C GLN A 132 -10.93 23.00 -9.56
N ILE A 133 -11.61 21.86 -9.40
CA ILE A 133 -11.05 20.56 -9.80
C ILE A 133 -10.78 20.55 -11.30
N GLY A 134 -11.70 21.05 -12.13
CA GLY A 134 -11.56 21.06 -13.59
C GLY A 134 -10.35 21.84 -14.09
N THR A 135 -9.89 22.86 -13.35
CA THR A 135 -8.68 23.62 -13.69
C THR A 135 -7.43 23.02 -13.07
N TRP A 136 -7.50 22.53 -11.83
CA TRP A 136 -6.33 22.02 -11.12
C TRP A 136 -5.84 20.69 -11.66
N ILE A 137 -6.73 19.81 -12.16
CA ILE A 137 -6.32 18.55 -12.81
C ILE A 137 -5.43 18.76 -14.04
N GLN A 138 -5.52 19.92 -14.70
CA GLN A 138 -4.68 20.28 -15.84
C GLN A 138 -3.28 20.78 -15.43
N GLN A 139 -3.07 21.03 -14.13
CA GLN A 139 -1.78 21.48 -13.61
C GLN A 139 -0.85 20.32 -13.27
N LEU A 140 -1.36 19.09 -13.20
CA LEU A 140 -0.51 17.91 -13.01
C LEU A 140 0.37 17.69 -14.23
N GLN A 141 1.63 17.33 -14.00
CA GLN A 141 2.62 17.11 -15.05
C GLN A 141 3.18 15.68 -14.93
N ALA A 142 3.07 14.92 -16.02
CA ALA A 142 3.61 13.55 -16.07
C ALA A 142 5.14 13.52 -15.87
N SER A 143 5.85 14.58 -16.28
CA SER A 143 7.30 14.72 -16.05
C SER A 143 7.69 14.76 -14.57
N ASN A 144 6.85 15.32 -13.69
CA ASN A 144 7.11 15.29 -12.24
C ASN A 144 6.91 13.89 -11.66
N ILE A 145 5.91 13.16 -12.19
CA ILE A 145 5.66 11.75 -11.83
C ILE A 145 6.86 10.91 -12.26
N VAL A 146 7.33 11.04 -13.51
CA VAL A 146 8.57 10.41 -14.00
C VAL A 146 9.76 10.71 -13.10
N GLY A 147 9.95 11.97 -12.69
CA GLY A 147 11.06 12.34 -11.80
C GLY A 147 10.99 11.65 -10.43
N THR A 148 9.79 11.49 -9.87
CA THR A 148 9.59 10.79 -8.59
C THR A 148 9.82 9.29 -8.74
N ILE A 149 9.26 8.66 -9.78
CA ILE A 149 9.48 7.23 -10.08
C ILE A 149 10.97 6.96 -10.29
N THR A 150 11.66 7.80 -11.07
CA THR A 150 13.11 7.67 -11.33
C THR A 150 13.93 7.76 -10.03
N SER A 151 13.55 8.65 -9.12
CA SER A 151 14.25 8.81 -7.85
C SER A 151 14.05 7.59 -6.94
N LEU A 152 12.82 7.10 -6.80
CA LEU A 152 12.49 5.95 -5.95
C LEU A 152 13.01 4.63 -6.52
N SER A 153 12.99 4.45 -7.84
CA SER A 153 13.53 3.25 -8.51
C SER A 153 15.06 3.27 -8.72
N GLY A 154 15.67 4.42 -8.43
CA GLY A 154 17.12 4.60 -8.42
C GLY A 154 17.81 4.04 -7.18
N PHE A 155 17.08 3.82 -6.07
CA PHE A 155 17.62 3.07 -4.93
C PHE A 155 17.93 1.62 -5.34
N THR A 156 18.90 0.97 -4.68
CA THR A 156 19.19 -0.46 -4.90
C THR A 156 17.90 -1.29 -4.70
N ASN A 157 17.21 -1.06 -3.61
CA ASN A 157 15.84 -1.50 -3.34
C ASN A 157 15.23 -0.54 -2.32
N ARG A 158 13.95 -0.70 -2.02
CA ARG A 158 13.28 0.02 -0.92
C ARG A 158 12.78 -0.96 0.15
N TYR A 159 13.40 -2.11 0.29
CA TYR A 159 12.89 -3.18 1.16
C TYR A 159 12.94 -2.78 2.64
N TYR A 160 11.91 -3.15 3.39
CA TYR A 160 11.64 -2.61 4.72
C TYR A 160 12.71 -2.86 5.80
N THR A 161 13.60 -3.84 5.59
CA THR A 161 14.71 -4.19 6.49
C THR A 161 16.07 -3.65 6.07
N THR A 162 16.19 -3.12 4.85
CA THR A 162 17.48 -2.66 4.30
C THR A 162 17.76 -1.21 4.65
N SER A 163 19.03 -0.82 4.60
CA SER A 163 19.39 0.60 4.78
C SER A 163 18.83 1.47 3.65
N HIS A 164 18.66 0.90 2.45
CA HIS A 164 18.04 1.56 1.31
C HIS A 164 16.55 1.83 1.50
N GLY A 165 15.80 0.90 2.11
CA GLY A 165 14.39 1.13 2.47
C GLY A 165 14.23 2.26 3.48
N VAL A 166 15.11 2.36 4.48
CA VAL A 166 15.16 3.48 5.42
C VAL A 166 15.44 4.80 4.67
N ALA A 167 16.45 4.80 3.80
CA ALA A 167 16.81 5.99 3.02
C ALA A 167 15.68 6.45 2.10
N ALA A 168 14.89 5.55 1.52
CA ALA A 168 13.72 5.88 0.71
C ALA A 168 12.61 6.57 1.54
N SER A 169 12.36 6.07 2.77
CA SER A 169 11.44 6.71 3.72
C SER A 169 11.91 8.12 4.10
N ASP A 170 13.19 8.28 4.43
CA ASP A 170 13.79 9.57 4.78
C ASP A 170 13.74 10.55 3.60
N TRP A 171 14.00 10.06 2.38
CA TRP A 171 13.90 10.84 1.15
C TRP A 171 12.48 11.35 0.92
N LEU A 172 11.47 10.47 1.01
CA LEU A 172 10.07 10.86 0.81
C LEU A 172 9.62 11.90 1.84
N ALA A 173 9.98 11.69 3.11
CA ALA A 173 9.70 12.65 4.18
C ALA A 173 10.34 14.02 3.90
N LEU A 174 11.57 14.05 3.37
CA LEU A 174 12.23 15.29 2.97
C LEU A 174 11.52 15.95 1.78
N GLN A 175 11.15 15.20 0.74
CA GLN A 175 10.44 15.75 -0.41
C GLN A 175 9.11 16.38 -0.01
N TRP A 176 8.32 15.69 0.82
CA TRP A 176 7.04 16.21 1.29
C TRP A 176 7.20 17.40 2.23
N LYS A 177 8.25 17.46 3.06
CA LYS A 177 8.58 18.67 3.84
C LYS A 177 8.94 19.86 2.96
N GLN A 178 9.71 19.64 1.90
CA GLN A 178 10.05 20.69 0.94
C GLN A 178 8.81 21.21 0.22
N LEU A 179 7.91 20.33 -0.22
CA LEU A 179 6.62 20.70 -0.81
C LEU A 179 5.73 21.48 0.17
N ALA A 180 5.67 21.06 1.44
CA ALA A 180 4.91 21.75 2.49
C ALA A 180 5.38 23.20 2.70
N GLY A 181 6.66 23.48 2.47
CA GLY A 181 7.25 24.81 2.61
C GLY A 181 7.04 25.37 4.03
N SER A 182 6.54 26.61 4.12
CA SER A 182 6.29 27.30 5.39
C SER A 182 4.83 27.21 5.88
N ARG A 183 4.02 26.32 5.31
CA ARG A 183 2.60 26.19 5.69
C ARG A 183 2.44 25.61 7.09
N ALA A 184 2.01 26.45 8.03
CA ALA A 184 1.80 26.08 9.44
C ALA A 184 0.66 25.08 9.69
N ASP A 185 -0.21 24.85 8.71
CA ASP A 185 -1.28 23.86 8.76
C ASP A 185 -0.85 22.48 8.24
N ILE A 186 0.42 22.31 7.84
CA ILE A 186 0.96 21.06 7.33
C ILE A 186 2.02 20.50 8.27
N THR A 187 1.92 19.20 8.56
CA THR A 187 2.98 18.45 9.26
C THR A 187 3.43 17.27 8.42
N VAL A 188 4.71 16.91 8.52
CA VAL A 188 5.26 15.69 7.92
C VAL A 188 6.00 14.91 9.00
N GLU A 189 5.49 13.73 9.31
CA GLU A 189 6.00 12.85 10.35
C GLU A 189 6.38 11.49 9.76
N GLN A 190 7.32 10.81 10.40
CA GLN A 190 7.66 9.43 10.08
C GLN A 190 7.17 8.55 11.24
N PHE A 191 6.30 7.59 10.90
CA PHE A 191 5.72 6.64 11.82
C PHE A 191 6.67 5.44 11.99
N ALA A 192 7.19 5.26 13.19
CA ALA A 192 8.05 4.13 13.51
C ALA A 192 7.23 2.86 13.78
N HIS A 193 7.72 1.74 13.28
CA HIS A 193 7.10 0.42 13.47
C HIS A 193 7.95 -0.43 14.42
N THR A 194 7.32 -1.41 15.04
CA THR A 194 8.03 -2.40 15.86
C THR A 194 8.54 -3.52 14.96
N GLY A 195 9.80 -3.92 15.13
CA GLY A 195 10.38 -5.08 14.43
C GLY A 195 11.13 -4.77 13.12
N PHE A 196 11.03 -3.55 12.57
CA PHE A 196 11.77 -3.18 11.35
C PHE A 196 12.12 -1.69 11.28
N PRO A 197 13.20 -1.30 10.56
CA PRO A 197 13.74 0.05 10.61
C PRO A 197 13.05 1.04 9.67
N GLN A 198 12.48 0.59 8.55
CA GLN A 198 11.78 1.48 7.62
C GLN A 198 10.51 2.06 8.27
N LYS A 199 10.32 3.36 8.14
CA LYS A 199 9.18 4.09 8.73
C LYS A 199 8.17 4.43 7.64
N SER A 200 6.88 4.42 7.97
CA SER A 200 5.89 5.03 7.07
C SER A 200 6.01 6.56 7.12
N VAL A 201 5.72 7.25 6.03
CA VAL A 201 5.71 8.72 5.97
C VAL A 201 4.27 9.21 5.96
N ILE A 202 3.92 10.17 6.83
CA ILE A 202 2.58 10.75 6.91
C ILE A 202 2.70 12.27 6.76
N LEU A 203 2.16 12.82 5.68
CA LEU A 203 1.90 14.25 5.56
C LEU A 203 0.45 14.53 5.92
N THR A 204 0.22 15.50 6.81
CA THR A 204 -1.12 15.92 7.21
C THR A 204 -1.34 17.38 6.82
N ILE A 205 -2.39 17.65 6.03
CA ILE A 205 -2.94 18.99 5.83
C ILE A 205 -4.13 19.14 6.77
N ARG A 206 -4.00 19.95 7.81
CA ARG A 206 -5.04 20.14 8.81
C ARG A 206 -6.26 20.84 8.19
N GLY A 207 -7.43 20.22 8.35
CA GLY A 207 -8.70 20.79 7.91
C GLY A 207 -9.12 21.99 8.75
N SER A 208 -9.97 22.85 8.18
CA SER A 208 -10.58 23.96 8.91
C SER A 208 -11.68 23.53 9.90
N ASP A 209 -12.24 22.33 9.72
CA ASP A 209 -13.30 21.76 10.57
C ASP A 209 -12.92 20.33 11.03
N PRO A 210 -12.41 20.17 12.26
CA PRO A 210 -12.06 18.86 12.81
C PRO A 210 -13.25 17.88 12.89
N ALA A 211 -14.48 18.38 13.01
CA ALA A 211 -15.68 17.53 13.10
C ALA A 211 -16.04 16.92 11.73
N ALA A 212 -15.58 17.51 10.63
CA ALA A 212 -15.83 17.01 9.29
C ALA A 212 -15.10 15.67 8.99
N GLY A 213 -14.11 15.31 9.81
CA GLY A 213 -13.36 14.06 9.70
C GLY A 213 -12.07 14.16 8.88
N THR A 214 -11.49 13.00 8.59
CA THR A 214 -10.20 12.83 7.89
C THR A 214 -10.39 12.00 6.62
N ILE A 215 -9.75 12.40 5.53
CA ILE A 215 -9.54 11.55 4.36
C ILE A 215 -8.08 11.11 4.30
N VAL A 216 -7.84 9.90 3.82
CA VAL A 216 -6.50 9.32 3.66
C VAL A 216 -6.29 8.97 2.20
N LEU A 217 -5.16 9.37 1.64
CA LEU A 217 -4.67 8.91 0.35
C LEU A 217 -3.30 8.26 0.59
N GLY A 218 -3.08 7.05 0.10
CA GLY A 218 -1.81 6.37 0.34
C GLY A 218 -1.42 5.39 -0.75
N GLY A 219 -0.15 5.03 -0.71
CA GLY A 219 0.52 4.00 -1.51
C GLY A 219 1.70 3.48 -0.70
N HIS A 220 2.29 2.34 -1.05
CA HIS A 220 3.40 1.81 -0.27
C HIS A 220 4.75 2.26 -0.82
N LEU A 221 5.72 2.35 0.07
CA LEU A 221 7.02 2.96 -0.22
C LEU A 221 8.12 1.91 -0.44
N ASP A 222 7.88 0.67 -0.01
CA ASP A 222 8.83 -0.41 -0.16
C ASP A 222 8.87 -0.99 -1.57
N SER A 223 9.79 -1.94 -1.78
CA SER A 223 9.89 -2.73 -3.01
C SER A 223 10.55 -4.06 -2.71
N THR A 224 10.21 -5.10 -3.47
CA THR A 224 10.78 -6.43 -3.31
C THR A 224 11.05 -7.13 -4.64
N VAL A 225 11.80 -8.24 -4.58
CA VAL A 225 11.80 -9.30 -5.61
C VAL A 225 11.53 -10.67 -4.97
N GLY A 226 10.76 -10.67 -3.89
CA GLY A 226 10.59 -11.80 -2.97
C GLY A 226 11.72 -11.87 -1.94
N ARG A 227 12.81 -12.59 -2.26
CA ARG A 227 13.97 -12.75 -1.34
C ARG A 227 14.94 -11.57 -1.43
N THR A 228 14.52 -10.43 -0.90
CA THR A 228 15.26 -9.17 -0.99
C THR A 228 16.27 -9.01 0.16
N THR A 229 17.51 -8.63 -0.17
CA THR A 229 18.59 -8.34 0.77
C THR A 229 19.16 -6.95 0.49
N GLU A 230 20.11 -6.49 1.30
CA GLU A 230 20.77 -5.19 1.13
C GLU A 230 21.27 -4.96 -0.32
N ASN A 231 21.85 -5.99 -0.95
CA ASN A 231 22.47 -5.89 -2.28
C ASN A 231 21.54 -6.30 -3.44
N THR A 232 20.31 -6.70 -3.14
CA THR A 232 19.36 -7.16 -4.17
C THR A 232 18.79 -5.95 -4.91
N ARG A 233 18.86 -5.95 -6.24
CA ARG A 233 18.19 -4.91 -7.04
C ARG A 233 16.67 -5.15 -7.03
N SER A 234 15.90 -4.17 -6.61
CA SER A 234 14.44 -4.14 -6.73
C SER A 234 14.02 -2.70 -7.04
N PRO A 235 13.95 -2.32 -8.34
CA PRO A 235 13.65 -0.95 -8.68
C PRO A 235 12.20 -0.58 -8.30
N GLY A 236 11.23 -1.50 -8.37
CA GLY A 236 9.87 -1.25 -7.88
C GLY A 236 9.26 0.00 -8.51
N ALA A 237 9.36 0.14 -9.83
CA ALA A 237 9.04 1.39 -10.53
C ALA A 237 7.53 1.57 -10.69
N ASP A 238 6.82 0.50 -11.07
CA ASP A 238 5.38 0.49 -10.98
C ASP A 238 4.91 0.24 -9.56
N ASP A 239 5.55 -0.72 -8.89
CA ASP A 239 5.16 -1.30 -7.60
C ASP A 239 6.14 -0.87 -6.46
N ASP A 240 5.84 0.16 -5.66
CA ASP A 240 4.79 1.19 -5.87
C ASP A 240 5.38 2.61 -5.93
N ALA A 241 6.52 2.77 -6.61
CA ALA A 241 7.02 4.11 -6.87
C ALA A 241 6.02 4.95 -7.69
N SER A 242 5.17 4.31 -8.50
CA SER A 242 4.16 4.98 -9.32
C SER A 242 3.00 5.56 -8.51
N GLY A 243 2.46 4.84 -7.52
CA GLY A 243 1.42 5.32 -6.61
C GLY A 243 1.92 6.49 -5.76
N ILE A 244 3.11 6.35 -5.17
CA ILE A 244 3.77 7.44 -4.43
C ILE A 244 3.99 8.67 -5.32
N ALA A 245 4.41 8.49 -6.57
CA ALA A 245 4.62 9.58 -7.51
C ALA A 245 3.31 10.29 -7.89
N SER A 246 2.25 9.52 -8.17
CA SER A 246 0.91 10.04 -8.47
C SER A 246 0.35 10.87 -7.31
N LEU A 247 0.50 10.39 -6.08
CA LEU A 247 0.09 11.10 -4.86
C LEU A 247 0.93 12.36 -4.62
N THR A 248 2.24 12.28 -4.82
CA THR A 248 3.16 13.41 -4.65
C THR A 248 2.86 14.54 -5.64
N GLU A 249 2.51 14.21 -6.89
CA GLU A 249 2.11 15.22 -7.88
C GLU A 249 0.75 15.84 -7.57
N ALA A 250 -0.23 15.05 -7.12
CA ALA A 250 -1.50 15.57 -6.62
C ALA A 250 -1.28 16.54 -5.43
N LEU A 251 -0.45 16.15 -4.47
CA LEU A 251 -0.04 17.00 -3.35
C LEU A 251 0.61 18.30 -3.83
N ARG A 252 1.56 18.24 -4.77
CA ARG A 252 2.23 19.43 -5.32
C ARG A 252 1.20 20.43 -5.87
N VAL A 253 0.20 19.96 -6.62
CA VAL A 253 -0.87 20.82 -7.16
C VAL A 253 -1.76 21.40 -6.06
N LEU A 254 -2.14 20.63 -5.03
CA LEU A 254 -2.88 21.15 -3.88
C LEU A 254 -2.14 22.31 -3.20
N LEU A 255 -0.82 22.16 -3.03
CA LEU A 255 0.00 23.15 -2.33
C LEU A 255 0.30 24.37 -3.20
N ALA A 256 0.53 24.18 -4.50
CA ALA A 256 0.70 25.29 -5.46
C ALA A 256 -0.54 26.21 -5.52
N ASN A 257 -1.73 25.67 -5.27
CA ASN A 257 -2.98 26.44 -5.21
C ASN A 257 -3.35 26.88 -3.78
N ASN A 258 -2.44 26.74 -2.81
CA ASN A 258 -2.67 27.08 -1.40
C ASN A 258 -3.99 26.49 -0.84
N TYR A 259 -4.33 25.27 -1.25
CA TYR A 259 -5.60 24.66 -0.88
C TYR A 259 -5.70 24.41 0.63
N LYS A 260 -6.80 24.86 1.23
CA LYS A 260 -7.12 24.67 2.66
C LYS A 260 -8.42 23.87 2.77
N PRO A 261 -8.34 22.55 3.02
CA PRO A 261 -9.52 21.69 3.02
C PRO A 261 -10.40 21.93 4.25
N LYS A 262 -11.66 21.51 4.15
CA LYS A 262 -12.57 21.45 5.30
C LYS A 262 -12.18 20.29 6.21
N ARG A 263 -12.04 19.09 5.64
CA ARG A 263 -11.56 17.88 6.30
C ARG A 263 -10.06 17.87 6.41
N THR A 264 -9.53 17.11 7.37
CA THR A 264 -8.09 16.83 7.38
C THR A 264 -7.76 15.88 6.24
N ILE A 265 -6.68 16.16 5.51
CA ILE A 265 -6.18 15.28 4.43
C ILE A 265 -4.86 14.69 4.90
N LYS A 266 -4.73 13.37 4.83
CA LYS A 266 -3.47 12.67 5.09
C LYS A 266 -2.98 11.99 3.82
N PHE A 267 -1.74 12.26 3.45
CA PHE A 267 -0.99 11.49 2.46
C PHE A 267 -0.09 10.51 3.22
N VAL A 268 -0.08 9.24 2.81
CA VAL A 268 0.67 8.20 3.50
C VAL A 268 1.52 7.39 2.51
N GLY A 269 2.82 7.32 2.76
CA GLY A 269 3.69 6.29 2.20
C GLY A 269 3.82 5.16 3.21
N TYR A 270 3.18 4.01 2.97
CA TYR A 270 3.21 2.87 3.90
C TYR A 270 4.54 2.12 3.79
N ALA A 271 5.12 1.73 4.93
CA ALA A 271 6.26 0.82 4.96
C ALA A 271 5.80 -0.63 5.00
N ALA A 272 6.61 -1.55 4.47
CA ALA A 272 6.46 -2.99 4.63
C ALA A 272 5.08 -3.53 4.20
N GLU A 273 4.57 -3.05 3.07
CA GLU A 273 3.39 -3.64 2.42
C GLU A 273 3.73 -5.08 1.99
N GLU A 274 4.90 -5.25 1.38
CA GLU A 274 5.37 -6.49 0.75
C GLU A 274 5.69 -7.61 1.75
N ALA A 275 5.73 -7.25 3.04
CA ALA A 275 5.90 -8.15 4.16
C ALA A 275 4.56 -8.51 4.82
N GLY A 276 3.44 -8.31 4.12
CA GLY A 276 2.10 -8.65 4.61
C GLY A 276 1.40 -7.49 5.33
N LEU A 277 1.41 -6.32 4.71
CA LEU A 277 0.68 -5.11 5.11
C LEU A 277 1.07 -4.56 6.50
N LEU A 278 2.31 -4.78 6.95
CA LEU A 278 2.73 -4.49 8.31
C LEU A 278 2.52 -3.01 8.68
N GLY A 279 2.92 -2.10 7.80
CA GLY A 279 2.84 -0.66 8.08
C GLY A 279 1.43 -0.12 8.07
N SER A 280 0.61 -0.47 7.06
CA SER A 280 -0.79 -0.03 7.02
C SER A 280 -1.63 -0.68 8.11
N LYS A 281 -1.36 -1.95 8.47
CA LYS A 281 -2.01 -2.62 9.62
C LYS A 281 -1.78 -1.85 10.90
N ALA A 282 -0.53 -1.48 11.20
CA ALA A 282 -0.18 -0.72 12.40
C ALA A 282 -0.87 0.65 12.44
N ILE A 283 -0.84 1.39 11.32
CA ILE A 283 -1.46 2.71 11.21
C ILE A 283 -2.99 2.63 11.34
N ALA A 284 -3.66 1.74 10.60
CA ALA A 284 -5.11 1.60 10.65
C ALA A 284 -5.59 1.17 12.05
N LYS A 285 -4.87 0.24 12.72
CA LYS A 285 -5.15 -0.14 14.11
C LYS A 285 -5.01 1.04 15.06
N GLN A 286 -3.96 1.86 14.93
CA GLN A 286 -3.80 3.06 15.74
C GLN A 286 -4.94 4.05 15.54
N PHE A 287 -5.37 4.29 14.30
CA PHE A 287 -6.50 5.16 14.00
C PHE A 287 -7.80 4.64 14.64
N ARG A 288 -8.03 3.33 14.56
CA ARG A 288 -9.19 2.69 15.20
C ARG A 288 -9.14 2.81 16.72
N ALA A 289 -7.98 2.55 17.34
CA ALA A 289 -7.78 2.69 18.79
C ALA A 289 -8.02 4.13 19.28
N GLN A 290 -7.68 5.13 18.45
CA GLN A 290 -7.92 6.54 18.72
C GLN A 290 -9.35 6.99 18.39
N ASN A 291 -10.24 6.09 17.95
CA ASN A 291 -11.58 6.39 17.46
C ASN A 291 -11.58 7.47 16.35
N ALA A 292 -10.54 7.49 15.51
CA ALA A 292 -10.41 8.48 14.46
C ALA A 292 -11.58 8.41 13.47
N ASN A 293 -12.16 9.58 13.16
CA ASN A 293 -13.22 9.72 12.17
C ASN A 293 -12.63 9.80 10.75
N VAL A 294 -12.31 8.64 10.17
CA VAL A 294 -11.88 8.54 8.77
C VAL A 294 -13.09 8.31 7.89
N VAL A 295 -13.34 9.24 6.96
CA VAL A 295 -14.53 9.25 6.10
C VAL A 295 -14.29 8.64 4.73
N GLY A 296 -13.03 8.36 4.39
CA GLY A 296 -12.65 7.69 3.16
C GLY A 296 -11.14 7.50 3.05
N VAL A 297 -10.76 6.38 2.45
CA VAL A 297 -9.38 6.02 2.12
C VAL A 297 -9.28 5.76 0.63
N LEU A 298 -8.24 6.28 -0.01
CA LEU A 298 -7.86 5.98 -1.39
C LEU A 298 -6.48 5.34 -1.39
N GLN A 299 -6.38 4.09 -1.86
CA GLN A 299 -5.11 3.44 -2.14
C GLN A 299 -4.74 3.64 -3.59
N LEU A 300 -3.50 4.05 -3.87
CA LEU A 300 -2.85 3.90 -5.16
C LEU A 300 -1.71 2.91 -4.96
N ASP A 301 -1.75 1.81 -5.69
CA ASP A 301 -0.74 0.77 -5.70
C ASP A 301 -0.70 0.21 -7.11
N MET A 302 0.40 0.49 -7.81
CA MET A 302 0.57 0.36 -9.26
C MET A 302 -0.38 1.27 -10.06
N THR A 303 0.20 2.15 -10.87
CA THR A 303 -0.56 3.18 -11.60
C THR A 303 -0.04 3.42 -13.00
N ASN A 304 1.04 2.76 -13.42
CA ASN A 304 1.83 3.18 -14.57
C ASN A 304 1.99 2.15 -15.69
N TYR A 305 1.35 1.00 -15.63
CA TYR A 305 1.32 0.02 -16.71
C TYR A 305 -0.10 -0.17 -17.25
N LYS A 306 -0.25 0.06 -18.57
CA LYS A 306 -1.54 -0.03 -19.25
C LYS A 306 -1.73 -1.41 -19.88
N GLY A 307 -2.10 -2.37 -19.06
CA GLY A 307 -2.33 -3.76 -19.46
C GLY A 307 -3.61 -4.00 -20.28
N ASP A 308 -4.67 -3.27 -19.93
CA ASP A 308 -6.01 -3.54 -20.43
C ASP A 308 -6.65 -2.32 -21.16
N PRO A 309 -7.78 -2.50 -21.89
CA PRO A 309 -8.36 -1.43 -22.69
C PRO A 309 -8.82 -0.21 -21.88
N LYS A 310 -9.44 -0.43 -20.70
CA LYS A 310 -9.92 0.67 -19.85
C LYS A 310 -8.73 1.33 -19.13
N ASP A 311 -8.97 2.52 -18.61
CA ASP A 311 -7.92 3.33 -18.01
C ASP A 311 -7.70 3.03 -16.54
N ILE A 312 -8.77 2.78 -15.78
CA ILE A 312 -8.72 2.51 -14.35
C ILE A 312 -9.73 1.42 -14.03
N TYR A 313 -9.34 0.45 -13.20
CA TYR A 313 -10.20 -0.60 -12.68
C TYR A 313 -10.41 -0.43 -11.19
N LEU A 314 -11.65 -0.24 -10.75
CA LEU A 314 -11.95 -0.20 -9.32
C LEU A 314 -12.01 -1.62 -8.76
N ILE A 315 -11.12 -1.92 -7.82
CA ILE A 315 -11.13 -3.19 -7.08
C ILE A 315 -12.40 -3.25 -6.22
N THR A 316 -13.10 -4.39 -6.28
CA THR A 316 -14.45 -4.54 -5.72
C THR A 316 -14.51 -5.40 -4.45
N ASP A 317 -13.48 -6.19 -4.19
CA ASP A 317 -13.27 -6.93 -2.95
C ASP A 317 -12.51 -6.10 -1.92
N TYR A 318 -12.85 -6.31 -0.63
CA TYR A 318 -12.28 -5.59 0.52
C TYR A 318 -12.29 -4.05 0.40
N THR A 319 -13.23 -3.50 -0.38
CA THR A 319 -13.45 -2.06 -0.57
C THR A 319 -14.87 -1.65 -0.19
N ASN A 320 -15.13 -0.34 -0.14
CA ASN A 320 -16.45 0.21 0.12
C ASN A 320 -17.19 0.51 -1.18
N ALA A 321 -18.29 -0.21 -1.44
CA ALA A 321 -19.07 -0.06 -2.68
C ALA A 321 -19.62 1.36 -2.90
N SER A 322 -20.04 2.05 -1.84
CA SER A 322 -20.52 3.44 -1.95
C SER A 322 -19.40 4.39 -2.35
N GLN A 323 -18.20 4.21 -1.80
CA GLN A 323 -17.03 5.01 -2.16
C GLN A 323 -16.52 4.69 -3.58
N ASN A 324 -16.56 3.42 -4.01
CA ASN A 324 -16.25 3.04 -5.40
C ASN A 324 -17.23 3.67 -6.40
N THR A 325 -18.53 3.67 -6.07
CA THR A 325 -19.56 4.37 -6.86
C THR A 325 -19.27 5.87 -6.93
N TYR A 326 -18.85 6.46 -5.81
CA TYR A 326 -18.44 7.85 -5.75
C TYR A 326 -17.22 8.16 -6.62
N LEU A 327 -16.17 7.33 -6.60
CA LEU A 327 -15.02 7.51 -7.49
C LEU A 327 -15.41 7.41 -8.96
N THR A 328 -16.28 6.47 -9.33
CA THR A 328 -16.84 6.39 -10.69
C THR A 328 -17.54 7.69 -11.09
N ASN A 329 -18.38 8.24 -10.19
CA ASN A 329 -19.11 9.48 -10.45
C ASN A 329 -18.19 10.70 -10.49
N LEU A 330 -17.15 10.71 -9.66
CA LEU A 330 -16.14 11.76 -9.62
C LEU A 330 -15.33 11.76 -10.93
N ALA A 331 -14.88 10.60 -11.39
CA ALA A 331 -14.22 10.44 -12.68
C ALA A 331 -15.12 10.90 -13.83
N LYS A 332 -16.39 10.46 -13.87
CA LYS A 332 -17.36 10.94 -14.89
C LYS A 332 -17.53 12.46 -14.91
N THR A 333 -17.43 13.10 -13.74
CA THR A 333 -17.65 14.55 -13.60
C THR A 333 -16.43 15.36 -14.06
N TYR A 334 -15.22 14.93 -13.70
CA TYR A 334 -14.01 15.73 -13.88
C TYR A 334 -13.01 15.17 -14.89
N LEU A 335 -13.13 13.90 -15.22
CA LEU A 335 -12.23 13.13 -16.08
C LEU A 335 -13.07 12.28 -17.07
N PRO A 336 -14.01 12.89 -17.83
CA PRO A 336 -14.97 12.15 -18.66
C PRO A 336 -14.30 11.35 -19.79
N GLU A 337 -13.03 11.61 -20.08
CA GLU A 337 -12.22 10.85 -21.01
C GLU A 337 -11.82 9.46 -20.48
N LEU A 338 -11.88 9.24 -19.16
CA LEU A 338 -11.44 7.98 -18.56
C LEU A 338 -12.49 6.88 -18.72
N ALA A 339 -12.06 5.75 -19.27
CA ALA A 339 -12.81 4.51 -19.20
C ALA A 339 -12.58 3.84 -17.84
N ILE A 340 -13.64 3.75 -17.03
CA ILE A 340 -13.59 3.09 -15.71
C ILE A 340 -14.16 1.67 -15.81
N GLY A 341 -13.41 0.71 -15.30
CA GLY A 341 -13.78 -0.69 -15.12
C GLY A 341 -13.86 -1.09 -13.66
N THR A 342 -14.06 -2.37 -13.44
CA THR A 342 -14.02 -3.02 -12.13
C THR A 342 -13.14 -4.24 -12.24
N SER A 343 -12.39 -4.55 -11.20
CA SER A 343 -11.61 -5.78 -11.11
C SER A 343 -11.66 -6.33 -9.67
N GLN A 344 -10.88 -7.38 -9.41
CA GLN A 344 -10.82 -8.14 -8.18
C GLN A 344 -9.38 -8.59 -7.94
N CYS A 345 -8.95 -8.54 -6.69
CA CYS A 345 -7.57 -8.82 -6.33
C CYS A 345 -7.39 -10.00 -5.35
N GLY A 346 -8.46 -10.38 -4.63
CA GLY A 346 -8.42 -11.38 -3.56
C GLY A 346 -8.07 -10.79 -2.18
N TYR A 347 -7.96 -11.68 -1.19
CA TYR A 347 -7.66 -11.30 0.18
C TYR A 347 -6.30 -10.61 0.35
N ALA A 348 -6.29 -9.51 1.10
CA ALA A 348 -5.08 -8.79 1.53
C ALA A 348 -4.13 -8.42 0.38
N CYS A 349 -4.70 -7.84 -0.67
CA CYS A 349 -3.97 -7.55 -1.88
C CYS A 349 -3.28 -6.18 -1.91
N SER A 350 -3.57 -5.27 -0.96
CA SER A 350 -2.85 -4.01 -0.75
C SER A 350 -3.34 -3.33 0.54
N ASP A 351 -2.76 -2.19 0.91
CA ASP A 351 -2.99 -1.49 2.18
C ASP A 351 -4.44 -1.04 2.45
N HIS A 352 -5.27 -0.89 1.41
CA HIS A 352 -6.70 -0.60 1.59
C HIS A 352 -7.39 -1.68 2.45
N ALA A 353 -6.94 -2.93 2.37
CA ALA A 353 -7.46 -4.04 3.16
C ALA A 353 -7.26 -3.81 4.66
N SER A 354 -6.14 -3.21 5.07
CA SER A 354 -5.89 -2.83 6.48
C SER A 354 -6.92 -1.83 6.98
N TRP A 355 -7.31 -0.85 6.17
CA TRP A 355 -8.34 0.13 6.52
C TRP A 355 -9.75 -0.48 6.52
N ASN A 356 -10.06 -1.31 5.52
CA ASN A 356 -11.34 -2.01 5.41
C ASN A 356 -11.57 -2.96 6.60
N ALA A 357 -10.54 -3.71 6.99
CA ALA A 357 -10.57 -4.60 8.15
C ALA A 357 -10.82 -3.86 9.48
N GLN A 358 -10.45 -2.58 9.55
CA GLN A 358 -10.79 -1.71 10.67
C GLN A 358 -12.17 -1.06 10.54
N GLY A 359 -12.94 -1.32 9.48
CA GLY A 359 -14.27 -0.77 9.25
C GLY A 359 -14.27 0.64 8.67
N TYR A 360 -13.17 1.08 8.06
CA TYR A 360 -13.11 2.35 7.36
C TYR A 360 -13.48 2.18 5.88
N PRO A 361 -14.20 3.14 5.26
CA PRO A 361 -14.42 3.12 3.82
C PRO A 361 -13.10 3.26 3.08
N ALA A 362 -12.78 2.30 2.21
CA ALA A 362 -11.57 2.31 1.40
C ALA A 362 -11.89 1.96 -0.05
N SER A 363 -11.19 2.60 -0.98
CA SER A 363 -11.26 2.32 -2.41
C SER A 363 -9.87 2.15 -2.98
N PHE A 364 -9.75 1.29 -3.99
CA PHE A 364 -8.50 0.97 -4.65
C PHE A 364 -8.71 0.99 -6.18
N PRO A 365 -8.49 2.13 -6.85
CA PRO A 365 -8.31 2.18 -8.30
C PRO A 365 -6.96 1.55 -8.69
N PHE A 366 -7.00 0.66 -9.68
CA PHE A 366 -5.86 -0.12 -10.16
C PHE A 366 -5.69 0.04 -11.67
N GLU A 367 -4.49 -0.26 -12.18
CA GLU A 367 -4.05 0.03 -13.55
C GLU A 367 -4.55 -0.94 -14.63
N ALA A 368 -4.89 -2.17 -14.27
CA ALA A 368 -5.28 -3.26 -15.17
C ALA A 368 -6.35 -4.18 -14.55
N ASP A 369 -6.81 -5.20 -15.27
CA ASP A 369 -7.76 -6.22 -14.78
C ASP A 369 -7.23 -7.64 -14.88
N GLN A 370 -6.80 -8.03 -16.08
CA GLN A 370 -6.32 -9.39 -16.35
C GLN A 370 -4.89 -9.42 -16.86
N ASN A 371 -4.37 -8.27 -17.29
CA ASN A 371 -3.07 -8.13 -17.92
C ASN A 371 -2.18 -7.18 -17.11
N ASP A 372 -2.07 -7.41 -15.80
CA ASP A 372 -1.19 -6.65 -14.90
C ASP A 372 0.27 -6.65 -15.40
N SER A 373 1.06 -5.71 -14.90
CA SER A 373 2.49 -5.65 -15.21
C SER A 373 3.18 -7.00 -14.91
N PRO A 374 3.75 -7.69 -15.91
CA PRO A 374 4.41 -8.99 -15.71
C PRO A 374 5.80 -8.83 -15.05
N TYR A 375 6.20 -7.61 -14.71
CA TYR A 375 7.53 -7.28 -14.23
C TYR A 375 7.60 -7.03 -12.73
N ILE A 376 6.45 -6.86 -12.05
CA ILE A 376 6.39 -6.63 -10.60
C ILE A 376 7.16 -7.72 -9.86
N HIS A 377 7.75 -7.35 -8.72
CA HIS A 377 8.55 -8.27 -7.90
C HIS A 377 9.75 -8.88 -8.63
N THR A 378 10.26 -8.18 -9.64
CA THR A 378 11.49 -8.57 -10.34
C THR A 378 12.43 -7.38 -10.49
N VAL A 379 13.67 -7.66 -10.88
CA VAL A 379 14.65 -6.63 -11.26
C VAL A 379 14.21 -5.82 -12.49
N ASN A 380 13.20 -6.30 -13.23
CA ASN A 380 12.69 -5.68 -14.45
C ASN A 380 11.51 -4.75 -14.19
N ASP A 381 10.98 -4.64 -12.97
CA ASP A 381 10.03 -3.58 -12.64
C ASP A 381 10.75 -2.23 -12.66
N THR A 382 10.80 -1.64 -13.84
CA THR A 382 11.57 -0.46 -14.20
C THR A 382 10.66 0.50 -14.95
N LEU A 383 10.93 1.80 -14.87
CA LEU A 383 10.15 2.79 -15.61
C LEU A 383 10.16 2.51 -17.12
N GLU A 384 11.24 1.94 -17.64
CA GLU A 384 11.38 1.47 -19.02
C GLU A 384 10.34 0.44 -19.44
N ASN A 385 9.90 -0.42 -18.52
CA ASN A 385 8.98 -1.52 -18.74
C ASN A 385 7.51 -1.18 -18.38
N SER A 386 7.28 -0.01 -17.77
CA SER A 386 5.96 0.61 -17.60
C SER A 386 5.73 1.70 -18.67
N ASP A 387 4.85 2.67 -18.43
CA ASP A 387 4.75 3.89 -19.24
C ASP A 387 5.87 4.87 -18.89
N ARG A 388 6.89 4.92 -19.75
CA ARG A 388 8.08 5.78 -19.62
C ARG A 388 7.78 7.28 -19.50
N GLN A 389 6.62 7.71 -19.98
CA GLN A 389 6.18 9.11 -19.92
C GLN A 389 5.25 9.38 -18.75
N ALA A 390 4.88 8.35 -18.00
CA ALA A 390 3.92 8.39 -16.90
C ALA A 390 2.55 8.97 -17.27
N ASN A 391 2.10 8.82 -18.52
CA ASN A 391 0.79 9.30 -18.95
C ASN A 391 -0.33 8.47 -18.31
N HIS A 392 -0.11 7.19 -18.05
CA HIS A 392 -1.07 6.35 -17.33
C HIS A 392 -1.16 6.76 -15.85
N ALA A 393 -0.03 6.85 -15.14
CA ALA A 393 0.01 7.32 -13.75
C ALA A 393 -0.56 8.74 -13.57
N LEU A 394 -0.40 9.63 -14.57
CA LEU A 394 -1.03 10.95 -14.57
C LEU A 394 -2.55 10.88 -14.38
N LYS A 395 -3.23 9.86 -14.92
CA LYS A 395 -4.69 9.66 -14.76
C LYS A 395 -5.04 9.38 -13.30
N PHE A 396 -4.25 8.56 -12.62
CA PHE A 396 -4.40 8.25 -11.19
C PHE A 396 -4.12 9.48 -10.32
N GLY A 397 -3.06 10.24 -10.62
CA GLY A 397 -2.78 11.52 -9.96
C GLY A 397 -3.95 12.51 -10.09
N LYS A 398 -4.57 12.60 -11.27
CA LYS A 398 -5.75 13.46 -11.49
C LYS A 398 -6.96 12.99 -10.68
N LEU A 399 -7.21 11.69 -10.63
CA LEU A 399 -8.29 11.11 -9.81
C LEU A 399 -8.04 11.35 -8.31
N ALA A 400 -6.80 11.18 -7.84
CA ALA A 400 -6.41 11.44 -6.46
C ALA A 400 -6.56 12.92 -6.10
N LEU A 401 -6.17 13.85 -6.98
CA LEU A 401 -6.41 15.28 -6.79
C LEU A 401 -7.92 15.57 -6.69
N ALA A 402 -8.72 15.06 -7.63
CA ALA A 402 -10.17 15.26 -7.61
C ALA A 402 -10.78 14.73 -6.30
N TYR A 403 -10.36 13.56 -5.84
CA TYR A 403 -10.80 12.95 -4.59
C TYR A 403 -10.42 13.82 -3.39
N ALA A 404 -9.17 14.28 -3.32
CA ALA A 404 -8.67 15.12 -2.24
C ALA A 404 -9.42 16.46 -2.17
N VAL A 405 -9.73 17.09 -3.30
CA VAL A 405 -10.40 18.39 -3.34
C VAL A 405 -11.90 18.27 -3.09
N ASP A 406 -12.58 17.30 -3.71
CA ASP A 406 -14.03 17.13 -3.55
C ASP A 406 -14.35 16.62 -2.15
N LEU A 407 -13.81 15.46 -1.75
CA LEU A 407 -14.10 14.88 -0.44
C LEU A 407 -13.39 15.63 0.70
N GLY A 408 -12.26 16.29 0.45
CA GLY A 408 -11.62 17.16 1.44
C GLY A 408 -12.39 18.46 1.69
N GLY A 409 -13.16 18.91 0.69
CA GLY A 409 -13.99 20.11 0.75
C GLY A 409 -15.44 19.83 1.10
N ASN A 410 -16.34 20.14 0.17
CA ASN A 410 -17.79 20.08 0.36
C ASN A 410 -18.42 18.77 -0.13
N GLY A 411 -17.64 17.86 -0.72
CA GLY A 411 -18.07 16.48 -0.98
C GLY A 411 -18.61 15.89 0.31
N SER A 412 -19.85 15.43 0.29
CA SER A 412 -20.45 14.86 1.50
C SER A 412 -20.06 13.40 1.58
N ALA A 413 -19.39 13.01 2.67
CA ALA A 413 -19.59 11.71 3.29
C ALA A 413 -20.49 11.98 4.51
N ALA A 414 -21.59 11.25 4.66
CA ALA A 414 -22.46 11.41 5.83
C ALA A 414 -21.62 11.32 7.12
N ALA A 415 -21.61 12.40 7.90
CA ALA A 415 -20.98 12.37 9.21
C ALA A 415 -21.82 11.48 10.13
N LYS A 416 -21.13 10.75 11.01
CA LYS A 416 -21.71 9.90 12.05
C LYS A 416 -22.87 10.65 12.74
N PRO A 417 -24.07 10.07 12.85
CA PRO A 417 -25.09 10.61 13.77
C PRO A 417 -24.60 10.57 15.22
#